data_AF-A0A2V7DTG6-F1
#
_entry.id   AF-A0A2V7DTG6-F1
#
_cell.length_a   1.000
_cell.length_b   1.000
_cell.length_c   1.000
_cell.angle_alpha   90.00
_cell.angle_beta   90.00
_cell.angle_gamma   90.00
#
_symmetry.space_group_name_H-M   'P 1'
#
loop_
_entity.id
_entity.type
_entity.pdbx_description
1 polymer ?
#
loop_
_entity_poly.entity_id
_entity_poly.type
_entity_poly.pdbx_seq_one_letter_code
_entity_poly.pdbx_strand_id
1 'polypeptide(L)'
;MYLSRNPSNARLREAQNARRNRAEIVKALADGTITRRDLIRMGIFTAGGLLALKNGLSPFARSAYADSNIPTGAPPSPLFGVQPFTQPLYRFDVLPRFTEPGFLKP
;
A
#
# COMPACT_ATOMS: atom_id res chain seq x y z
N MET A 1 -9.10 -3.69 -22.28
CA MET A 1 -9.43 -3.36 -20.88
C MET A 1 -9.87 -1.91 -20.82
N TYR A 2 -11.02 -1.61 -20.22
CA TYR A 2 -11.64 -0.28 -20.24
C TYR A 2 -11.59 0.37 -18.84
N LEU A 3 -11.24 1.66 -18.78
CA LEU A 3 -11.40 2.50 -17.59
C LEU A 3 -12.65 3.36 -17.74
N SER A 4 -13.07 4.06 -16.69
CA SER A 4 -14.14 5.05 -16.81
C SER A 4 -13.77 6.12 -17.86
N ARG A 5 -14.78 6.79 -18.42
CA ARG A 5 -14.59 7.78 -19.51
C ARG A 5 -13.62 8.90 -19.12
N ASN A 6 -13.66 9.38 -17.87
CA ASN A 6 -12.76 10.38 -17.31
C ASN A 6 -12.13 9.86 -16.01
N PRO A 7 -11.04 9.06 -16.08
CA PRO A 7 -10.35 8.56 -14.90
C PRO A 7 -9.34 9.60 -14.38
N SER A 8 -9.02 9.54 -13.08
CA SER A 8 -7.96 10.39 -12.53
C SER A 8 -6.57 10.01 -13.08
N ASN A 9 -5.64 10.96 -13.11
CA ASN A 9 -4.26 10.70 -13.55
C ASN A 9 -3.58 9.59 -12.74
N ALA A 10 -3.86 9.52 -11.43
CA ALA A 10 -3.37 8.45 -10.57
C ALA A 10 -3.91 7.07 -11.01
N ARG A 11 -5.21 6.99 -11.36
CA ARG A 11 -5.83 5.75 -11.82
C ARG A 11 -5.29 5.30 -13.18
N LEU A 12 -4.98 6.23 -14.08
CA LEU A 12 -4.31 5.92 -15.36
C LEU A 12 -2.93 5.31 -15.14
N ARG A 13 -2.12 5.91 -14.26
CA ARG A 13 -0.79 5.40 -13.92
C ARG A 13 -0.86 4.01 -13.29
N GLU A 14 -1.77 3.81 -12.35
CA GLU A 14 -1.98 2.51 -11.72
C GLU A 14 -2.41 1.46 -12.75
N ALA A 15 -3.34 1.80 -13.64
CA ALA A 15 -3.79 0.88 -14.68
C ALA A 15 -2.66 0.51 -15.64
N GLN A 16 -1.79 1.45 -16.01
CA GLN A 16 -0.60 1.18 -16.82
C GLN A 16 0.38 0.26 -16.09
N ASN A 17 0.66 0.53 -14.81
CA ASN A 17 1.54 -0.32 -14.00
C ASN A 17 0.99 -1.73 -13.88
N ALA A 18 -0.31 -1.88 -13.61
CA ALA A 18 -0.93 -3.19 -13.53
C ALA A 18 -0.86 -3.95 -14.87
N ARG A 19 -0.97 -3.27 -16.01
CA ARG A 19 -0.75 -3.91 -17.33
C ARG A 19 0.68 -4.40 -17.51
N ARG A 20 1.67 -3.60 -17.11
CA ARG A 20 3.10 -3.98 -17.19
C ARG A 20 3.39 -5.19 -16.30
N ASN A 21 2.97 -5.14 -15.03
CA ASN A 21 3.13 -6.23 -14.07
C ASN A 21 2.52 -7.55 -14.58
N ARG A 22 1.32 -7.51 -15.17
CA ARG A 22 0.70 -8.70 -15.78
C ARG A 22 1.54 -9.25 -16.93
N ALA A 23 2.04 -8.39 -17.81
CA ALA A 23 2.85 -8.81 -18.94
C ALA A 23 4.16 -9.46 -18.48
N GLU A 24 4.79 -8.92 -17.43
CA GLU A 24 5.99 -9.49 -16.83
C GLU A 24 5.74 -10.87 -16.22
N ILE A 25 4.63 -11.07 -15.49
CA ILE A 25 4.26 -12.39 -14.95
C ILE A 25 4.02 -13.41 -16.06
N VAL A 26 3.31 -13.01 -17.12
CA VAL A 26 3.05 -13.88 -18.26
C VAL A 26 4.34 -14.22 -19.00
N LYS A 27 5.24 -13.24 -19.15
CA LYS A 27 6.57 -13.45 -19.72
C LYS A 27 7.39 -14.43 -18.87
N ALA A 28 7.48 -14.20 -17.56
CA ALA A 28 8.21 -15.08 -16.65
C ALA A 28 7.68 -16.53 -16.67
N LEU A 29 6.35 -16.69 -16.80
CA LEU A 29 5.71 -17.99 -16.98
C LEU A 29 6.04 -18.64 -18.33
N ALA A 30 6.08 -17.86 -19.41
CA ALA A 30 6.44 -18.34 -20.75
C ALA A 30 7.92 -18.75 -20.83
N ASP A 31 8.80 -17.98 -20.18
CA ASP A 31 10.24 -18.24 -20.09
C ASP A 31 10.55 -19.42 -19.14
N GLY A 32 9.56 -19.93 -18.40
CA GLY A 32 9.72 -21.05 -17.46
C GLY A 32 10.48 -20.72 -16.18
N THR A 33 10.78 -19.43 -15.94
CA THR A 33 11.46 -18.95 -14.73
C THR A 33 10.63 -19.14 -13.46
N ILE A 34 9.30 -19.16 -13.61
CA ILE A 34 8.34 -19.39 -12.52
C ILE A 34 7.32 -20.42 -13.00
N THR A 35 6.95 -21.38 -12.13
CA THR A 35 5.93 -22.37 -12.48
C THR A 35 4.51 -21.90 -12.15
N ARG A 36 3.49 -22.46 -12.83
CA ARG A 36 2.08 -22.19 -12.48
C ARG A 36 1.77 -22.50 -11.01
N ARG A 37 2.37 -23.56 -10.46
CA ARG A 37 2.18 -23.95 -9.06
C ARG A 37 2.70 -22.88 -8.11
N ASP A 38 3.83 -22.25 -8.43
CA ASP A 38 4.40 -21.18 -7.60
C ASP A 38 3.53 -19.93 -7.65
N LEU A 39 2.98 -19.58 -8.83
CA LEU A 39 2.03 -18.47 -8.95
C LEU A 39 0.73 -18.71 -8.16
N ILE A 40 0.24 -19.95 -8.10
CA ILE A 40 -0.91 -20.33 -7.27
C ILE A 40 -0.54 -20.23 -5.78
N ARG A 41 0.63 -20.74 -5.39
CA ARG A 41 1.12 -20.70 -4.00
C ARG A 41 1.34 -19.27 -3.50
N MET A 42 1.81 -18.37 -4.36
CA MET A 42 1.95 -16.93 -4.07
C MET A 42 0.60 -16.19 -4.08
N GLY A 43 -0.50 -16.84 -4.48
CA GLY A 43 -1.81 -16.20 -4.60
C GLY A 43 -1.86 -15.11 -5.68
N ILE A 44 -1.02 -15.24 -6.71
CA ILE A 44 -1.01 -14.43 -7.94
C ILE A 44 -1.98 -15.04 -8.95
N PHE A 45 -1.98 -16.37 -9.06
CA PHE A 45 -2.99 -17.12 -9.82
C PHE A 45 -4.08 -17.64 -8.88
N THR A 46 -5.30 -17.66 -9.39
CA THR A 46 -6.41 -18.39 -8.77
C THR A 46 -6.28 -19.88 -9.07
N ALA A 47 -7.05 -20.73 -8.37
CA ALA A 47 -7.08 -22.17 -8.63
C ALA A 47 -7.45 -22.52 -10.09
N GLY A 48 -8.22 -21.66 -10.76
CA GLY A 48 -8.56 -21.80 -12.19
C GLY A 48 -7.46 -21.35 -13.16
N GLY A 49 -6.28 -20.95 -12.68
CA GLY A 49 -5.16 -20.51 -13.51
C GLY A 49 -5.29 -19.08 -14.07
N LEU A 50 -6.25 -18.29 -13.57
CA LEU A 50 -6.42 -16.89 -13.94
C LEU A 50 -5.65 -15.97 -12.99
N LEU A 51 -5.14 -14.86 -13.51
CA LEU A 51 -4.51 -13.82 -12.67
C LEU A 51 -5.51 -13.22 -11.68
N ALA A 52 -5.12 -13.15 -10.42
CA ALA A 52 -5.94 -12.64 -9.32
C ALA A 52 -6.33 -11.16 -9.53
N LEU A 53 -7.55 -10.80 -9.11
CA LEU A 53 -8.08 -9.44 -9.14
C LEU A 53 -7.56 -8.62 -7.94
N LYS A 54 -6.25 -8.43 -7.87
CA LYS A 54 -5.57 -7.66 -6.81
C LYS A 54 -5.04 -6.33 -7.32
N ASN A 55 -4.90 -5.37 -6.41
CA ASN A 55 -4.29 -4.07 -6.68
C ASN A 55 -2.87 -4.25 -7.23
N GLY A 56 -2.51 -3.45 -8.23
CA GLY A 56 -1.24 -3.60 -8.94
C GLY A 56 -1.16 -4.77 -9.94
N LEU A 57 -2.14 -5.67 -10.00
CA LEU A 57 -2.26 -6.72 -11.03
C LEU A 57 -3.55 -6.62 -11.86
N SER A 58 -4.53 -5.85 -11.41
CA SER A 58 -5.78 -5.63 -12.12
C SER A 58 -6.18 -4.15 -12.07
N PRO A 59 -6.33 -3.50 -13.23
CA PRO A 59 -6.93 -2.16 -13.31
C PRO A 59 -8.41 -2.07 -12.87
N PHE A 60 -9.08 -3.20 -12.65
CA PHE A 60 -10.42 -3.24 -12.07
C PHE A 60 -10.42 -3.39 -10.55
N ALA A 61 -9.31 -3.86 -9.98
CA ALA A 61 -9.18 -3.92 -8.53
C ALA A 61 -9.19 -2.49 -7.97
N ARG A 62 -10.00 -2.28 -6.93
CA ARG A 62 -10.13 -0.99 -6.29
C ARG A 62 -8.93 -0.80 -5.36
N SER A 63 -8.07 0.14 -5.70
CA SER A 63 -6.96 0.54 -4.84
C SER A 63 -7.53 1.25 -3.62
N ALA A 64 -7.45 0.57 -2.47
CA ALA A 64 -7.64 1.20 -1.18
C ALA A 64 -6.37 2.00 -0.85
N TYR A 65 -6.16 3.10 -1.56
CA TYR A 65 -5.43 4.22 -0.96
C TYR A 65 -6.23 4.65 0.25
N ALA A 66 -5.56 5.06 1.34
CA ALA A 66 -6.17 5.51 2.59
C ALA A 66 -7.49 6.25 2.33
N ASP A 67 -8.59 5.50 2.34
CA ASP A 67 -9.93 6.04 2.19
C ASP A 67 -10.16 6.74 3.53
N SER A 68 -10.70 7.95 3.52
CA SER A 68 -11.15 8.58 4.76
C SER A 68 -12.12 7.69 5.56
N ASN A 69 -12.63 6.62 4.93
CA ASN A 69 -13.49 5.58 5.48
C ASN A 69 -12.82 4.23 5.84
N ILE A 70 -11.49 4.12 5.94
CA ILE A 70 -10.88 2.88 6.49
C ILE A 70 -11.22 2.77 7.99
N PRO A 71 -11.74 1.63 8.49
CA PRO A 71 -12.13 1.42 9.89
C PRO A 71 -10.94 1.29 10.86
N THR A 72 -9.76 1.76 10.49
CA THR A 72 -8.73 2.14 11.47
C THR A 72 -8.99 3.54 12.05
N GLY A 73 -9.95 4.30 11.50
CA GLY A 73 -11.07 4.90 12.24
C GLY A 73 -10.82 5.88 13.40
N ALA A 74 -9.59 6.23 13.74
CA ALA A 74 -9.34 7.33 14.67
C ALA A 74 -9.27 8.63 13.86
N PRO A 75 -10.25 9.55 13.95
CA PRO A 75 -10.03 10.89 13.45
C PRO A 75 -8.78 11.46 14.12
N PRO A 76 -7.96 12.27 13.41
CA PRO A 76 -6.92 13.03 14.08
C PRO A 76 -7.57 13.78 15.24
N SER A 77 -6.96 13.73 16.43
CA SER A 77 -7.51 14.40 17.59
C SER A 77 -7.75 15.87 17.24
N PRO A 78 -8.93 16.42 17.53
CA PRO A 78 -9.25 17.78 17.13
C PRO A 78 -8.33 18.76 17.86
N LEU A 79 -7.57 19.55 17.09
CA LEU A 79 -6.57 20.51 17.56
C LEU A 79 -7.22 21.86 17.95
N PHE A 80 -8.25 21.85 18.79
CA PHE A 80 -9.04 23.04 19.21
C PHE A 80 -8.19 24.13 19.92
N GLY A 81 -7.24 24.77 19.24
CA GLY A 81 -6.33 25.75 19.82
C GLY A 81 -5.35 25.18 20.86
N VAL A 82 -5.07 23.87 20.81
CA VAL A 82 -4.27 23.17 21.82
C VAL A 82 -2.83 23.72 21.83
N GLN A 83 -2.39 24.19 23.00
CA GLN A 83 -1.00 24.65 23.21
C GLN A 83 -0.05 23.45 23.42
N PRO A 84 1.24 23.59 23.07
CA PRO A 84 2.23 22.56 23.36
C PRO A 84 2.28 22.25 24.87
N PHE A 85 2.62 21.01 25.21
CA PHE A 85 2.82 20.62 26.60
C PHE A 85 3.90 21.51 27.24
N THR A 86 3.54 22.23 28.28
CA THR A 86 4.47 23.03 29.08
C THR A 86 5.26 22.19 30.08
N GLN A 87 4.70 21.04 30.48
CA GLN A 87 5.31 20.10 31.41
C GLN A 87 5.98 18.93 30.67
N PRO A 88 7.21 18.54 31.03
CA PRO A 88 7.83 17.34 30.49
C PRO A 88 7.00 16.10 30.79
N LEU A 89 6.73 15.28 29.77
CA LEU A 89 6.02 14.02 29.93
C LEU A 89 6.88 13.04 30.73
N TYR A 90 6.36 12.57 31.86
CA TYR A 90 7.00 11.51 32.64
C TYR A 90 7.00 10.22 31.81
N ARG A 91 8.19 9.79 31.39
CA ARG A 91 8.39 8.53 30.67
C ARG A 91 8.72 7.42 31.67
N PHE A 92 8.32 6.21 31.33
CA PHE A 92 8.63 5.02 32.12
C PHE A 92 10.12 4.68 31.96
N ASP A 93 10.89 4.79 33.05
CA ASP A 93 12.35 4.65 33.10
C ASP A 93 12.85 3.18 32.99
N VAL A 94 12.23 2.36 32.13
CA VAL A 94 12.65 0.96 31.92
C VAL A 94 13.69 0.82 30.81
N LEU A 95 13.92 1.85 29.98
CA LEU A 95 14.92 1.84 28.93
C LEU A 95 16.03 2.88 29.19
N PRO A 96 17.31 2.55 28.92
CA PRO A 96 18.43 3.49 29.09
C PRO A 96 18.25 4.72 28.18
N ARG A 97 18.49 5.90 28.74
CA ARG A 97 18.33 7.18 28.05
C ARG A 97 19.51 7.41 27.11
N PHE A 98 19.25 7.51 25.81
CA PHE A 98 20.22 8.11 24.88
C PHE A 98 20.14 9.63 25.00
N THR A 99 21.27 10.28 25.28
CA THR A 99 21.35 11.71 25.60
C THR A 99 21.05 12.63 24.42
N GLU A 100 21.04 12.12 23.18
CA GLU A 100 20.81 12.95 21.98
C GLU A 100 19.64 12.43 21.14
N PRO A 101 18.52 13.18 21.03
CA PRO A 101 17.52 12.93 20.00
C PRO A 101 18.10 13.43 18.66
N GLY A 102 18.82 12.56 17.95
CA GLY A 102 19.53 12.88 16.70
C GLY A 102 18.67 13.28 15.50
N PHE A 103 17.49 13.87 15.70
CA PHE A 103 16.56 14.18 14.60
C PHE A 103 15.89 15.55 14.61
N LEU A 104 16.34 16.51 15.40
CA LEU A 104 15.92 17.91 15.24
C LEU A 104 17.14 18.80 15.02
N LYS A 105 17.48 19.02 13.74
CA LYS A 105 18.27 20.21 13.36
C LYS A 105 17.29 21.40 13.29
N PRO A 106 17.68 22.57 13.83
CA PRO A 106 16.86 23.79 13.77
C PRO A 106 16.65 24.27 12.32
#